data_AF-A0AAV0MIT1-F1
#
_entry.id   AF-A0AAV0MIT1-F1
#
_cell.length_a   1.000
_cell.length_b   1.000
_cell.length_c   1.000
_cell.angle_alpha   90.00
_cell.angle_beta   90.00
_cell.angle_gamma   90.00
#
_symmetry.space_group_name_H-M   'P 1'
#
loop_
_entity.id
_entity.type
_entity.pdbx_description
1 polymer ?
#
loop_
_entity_poly.entity_id
_entity_poly.type
_entity_poly.pdbx_seq_one_letter_code
_entity_poly.pdbx_strand_id
1 'polypeptide(L)'
;MYPAFSGDVPRVNGQLAVSRAFGDKSLKSHLRSDPDVRESSIDNSTDVLILASDGLWKVMSNQDAVDMARKIKDPHKAAKQLTTEALKRDSKDDISCVVVRFRG
;
A
#
# COMPACT_ATOMS: atom_id res chain seq x y z
N MET A 1 15.71 4.32 27.63
CA MET A 1 14.79 5.01 26.72
C MET A 1 15.65 5.58 25.60
N TYR A 2 15.63 4.99 24.41
CA TYR A 2 16.43 5.50 23.28
C TYR A 2 15.78 6.76 22.73
N PRO A 3 16.56 7.82 22.41
CA PRO A 3 15.99 9.06 21.89
C PRO A 3 15.37 8.79 20.52
N ALA A 4 14.12 9.24 20.35
CA ALA A 4 13.48 9.28 19.05
C ALA A 4 14.12 10.40 18.22
N PHE A 5 14.91 10.04 17.22
CA PHE A 5 15.37 10.99 16.21
C PHE A 5 14.17 11.43 15.38
N SER A 6 13.90 12.74 15.39
CA SER A 6 12.90 13.38 14.55
C SER A 6 13.30 13.21 13.08
N GLY A 7 12.75 12.21 12.39
CA GLY A 7 12.89 12.05 10.93
C GLY A 7 13.04 10.62 10.42
N ASP A 8 13.35 9.63 11.27
CA ASP A 8 13.64 8.28 10.80
C ASP A 8 12.43 7.35 10.90
N VAL A 9 12.02 6.78 9.76
CA VAL A 9 11.13 5.61 9.72
C VAL A 9 11.79 4.49 10.53
N PRO A 10 11.11 3.87 11.52
CA PRO A 10 11.68 2.77 12.29
C PRO A 10 12.15 1.62 11.40
N ARG A 11 13.36 1.11 11.68
CA ARG A 11 14.00 0.06 10.88
C ARG A 11 14.45 -1.13 11.73
N VAL A 12 14.24 -2.34 11.22
CA VAL A 12 14.81 -3.58 11.79
C VAL A 12 16.33 -3.50 11.66
N ASN A 13 17.02 -3.55 12.80
CA ASN A 13 18.48 -3.39 12.92
C ASN A 13 19.02 -2.14 12.20
N GLY A 14 18.24 -1.06 12.14
CA GLY A 14 18.63 0.18 11.44
C GLY A 14 18.66 0.08 9.92
N GLN A 15 18.31 -1.07 9.32
CA GLN A 15 18.46 -1.32 7.88
C GLN A 15 17.12 -1.29 7.14
N LEU A 16 16.17 -2.14 7.56
CA LEU A 16 14.95 -2.39 6.78
C LEU A 16 13.71 -1.76 7.42
N ALA A 17 12.97 -0.94 6.67
CA ALA A 17 11.78 -0.23 7.15
C ALA A 17 10.50 -1.08 7.18
N VAL A 18 10.64 -2.41 7.20
CA VAL A 18 9.55 -3.37 7.37
C VAL A 18 9.96 -4.48 8.33
N SER A 19 8.99 -5.05 9.04
CA SER A 19 9.19 -6.17 9.98
C SER A 19 8.96 -7.55 9.35
N ARG A 20 8.45 -7.59 8.11
CA ARG A 20 8.23 -8.82 7.36
C ARG A 20 8.61 -8.65 5.90
N ALA A 21 9.33 -9.62 5.34
CA ALA A 21 9.65 -9.71 3.92
C ALA A 21 10.12 -11.12 3.53
N PHE A 22 9.98 -11.44 2.24
CA PHE A 22 10.73 -12.52 1.62
C PHE A 22 12.19 -12.08 1.42
N GLY A 23 13.14 -13.02 1.41
CA GLY A 23 14.57 -12.67 1.25
C GLY A 23 15.22 -12.16 2.53
N ASP A 24 16.17 -11.22 2.42
CA ASP A 24 16.92 -10.60 3.53
C ASP A 24 17.48 -11.60 4.55
N LYS A 25 18.21 -12.60 4.03
CA LYS A 25 18.71 -13.74 4.82
C LYS A 25 19.48 -13.32 6.07
N SER A 26 20.26 -12.24 5.98
CA SER A 26 21.05 -11.69 7.10
C SER A 26 20.22 -11.15 8.25
N LEU A 27 18.93 -10.84 8.04
CA LEU A 27 18.03 -10.27 9.05
C LEU A 27 16.99 -11.27 9.57
N LYS A 28 17.02 -12.54 9.15
CA LYS A 28 15.96 -13.52 9.45
C LYS A 28 15.72 -13.82 10.93
N SER A 29 16.67 -13.54 11.82
CA SER A 29 16.44 -13.64 13.27
C SER A 29 15.46 -12.59 13.80
N HIS A 30 15.26 -11.49 13.07
CA HIS A 30 14.38 -10.37 13.45
C HIS A 30 13.31 -10.05 12.40
N LEU A 31 13.33 -10.74 11.26
CA LEU A 31 12.49 -10.47 10.10
C LEU A 31 11.72 -11.73 9.69
N ARG A 32 10.40 -11.70 9.83
CA ARG A 32 9.57 -12.87 9.47
C ARG A 32 9.17 -12.85 8.00
N SER A 33 8.76 -14.01 7.49
CA SER A 33 8.25 -14.17 6.12
C SER A 33 6.84 -14.75 6.05
N ASP A 34 6.22 -15.03 7.19
CA ASP A 34 4.82 -15.44 7.21
C ASP A 34 3.89 -14.24 6.93
N PRO A 35 2.87 -14.42 6.08
CA PRO A 35 1.91 -13.36 5.78
C PRO A 35 0.94 -13.13 6.95
N ASP A 36 0.29 -11.97 6.96
CA ASP A 36 -1.00 -11.81 7.65
C ASP A 36 -2.10 -12.24 6.67
N VAL A 37 -2.97 -13.15 7.11
CA VAL A 37 -4.01 -13.74 6.26
C VAL A 37 -5.37 -13.31 6.78
N ARG A 38 -6.18 -12.71 5.91
CA ARG A 38 -7.57 -12.34 6.19
C ARG A 38 -8.48 -12.85 5.10
N GLU A 39 -9.63 -13.35 5.53
CA GLU A 39 -10.73 -13.74 4.67
C GLU A 39 -11.88 -12.75 4.87
N SER A 40 -12.54 -12.36 3.78
CA SER A 40 -13.68 -11.45 3.82
C SER A 40 -14.64 -11.82 2.71
N SER A 41 -15.93 -11.88 3.03
CA SER A 41 -16.97 -12.13 2.05
C SER A 41 -17.18 -10.88 1.19
N ILE A 42 -17.28 -11.06 -0.12
CA ILE A 42 -17.67 -10.01 -1.06
C ILE A 42 -19.19 -10.07 -1.17
N ASP A 43 -19.85 -8.95 -0.90
CA ASP A 43 -21.29 -8.77 -1.05
C ASP A 43 -21.62 -7.60 -1.98
N ASN A 44 -22.91 -7.33 -2.15
CA ASN A 44 -23.40 -6.25 -3.02
C ASN A 44 -23.04 -4.83 -2.54
N SER A 45 -22.48 -4.68 -1.33
CA SER A 45 -21.99 -3.40 -0.80
C SER A 45 -20.49 -3.18 -1.10
N THR A 46 -19.81 -4.21 -1.62
CA THR A 46 -18.37 -4.17 -1.91
C THR A 46 -18.16 -3.70 -3.35
N ASP A 47 -17.76 -2.44 -3.52
CA ASP A 47 -17.59 -1.86 -4.88
C ASP A 47 -16.22 -2.15 -5.51
N VAL A 48 -15.16 -2.00 -4.71
CA VAL A 48 -13.79 -1.90 -5.20
C VAL A 48 -12.78 -2.43 -4.20
N LEU A 49 -11.76 -3.13 -4.69
CA LEU A 49 -10.54 -3.46 -3.97
C LEU A 49 -9.36 -2.75 -4.64
N ILE A 50 -8.54 -2.08 -3.83
CA ILE A 50 -7.33 -1.38 -4.26
C ILE A 50 -6.14 -2.04 -3.56
N LEU A 51 -5.21 -2.57 -4.34
CA LEU A 51 -3.90 -3.06 -3.87
C LEU A 51 -2.84 -2.15 -4.46
N ALA A 52 -1.92 -1.63 -3.64
CA ALA A 52 -0.88 -0.74 -4.12
C ALA A 52 0.38 -0.79 -3.25
N SER A 53 1.52 -0.38 -3.83
CA SER A 53 2.76 -0.14 -3.09
C SER A 53 2.61 1.05 -2.13
N ASP A 54 3.51 1.16 -1.16
CA ASP A 54 3.56 2.27 -0.20
C ASP A 54 3.79 3.63 -0.88
N GLY A 55 4.37 3.67 -2.09
CA GLY A 55 4.43 4.87 -2.93
C GLY A 55 3.07 5.54 -3.17
N LEU A 56 1.96 4.79 -3.18
CA LEU A 56 0.62 5.37 -3.21
C LEU A 56 0.19 5.84 -1.80
N TRP A 57 0.29 4.95 -0.82
CA TRP A 57 -0.26 5.14 0.53
C TRP A 57 0.49 6.18 1.38
N LYS A 58 1.73 6.53 1.02
CA LYS A 58 2.49 7.62 1.64
C LYS A 58 1.90 9.01 1.36
N VAL A 59 1.13 9.16 0.29
CA VAL A 59 0.61 10.47 -0.17
C VAL A 59 -0.92 10.51 -0.37
N MET A 60 -1.60 9.39 -0.15
CA MET A 60 -3.05 9.27 -0.27
C MET A 60 -3.64 8.50 0.92
N SER A 61 -4.75 9.01 1.46
CA SER A 61 -5.54 8.26 2.44
C SER A 61 -6.31 7.12 1.78
N ASN A 62 -6.72 6.12 2.57
CA ASN A 62 -7.56 5.02 2.08
C ASN A 62 -8.86 5.54 1.44
N GLN A 63 -9.52 6.51 2.08
CA GLN A 63 -10.80 7.05 1.59
C GLN A 63 -10.61 7.88 0.32
N ASP A 64 -9.54 8.69 0.24
CA ASP A 64 -9.21 9.46 -0.97
C ASP A 64 -9.07 8.54 -2.19
N ALA A 65 -8.35 7.42 -2.02
CA ALA A 65 -8.13 6.46 -3.09
C ALA A 65 -9.44 5.78 -3.52
N VAL A 66 -10.28 5.38 -2.57
CA VAL A 66 -11.60 4.78 -2.85
C VAL A 66 -12.51 5.75 -3.59
N ASP A 67 -12.61 7.00 -3.12
CA ASP A 67 -13.46 8.03 -3.73
C ASP A 67 -13.01 8.37 -5.15
N MET A 68 -11.70 8.36 -5.41
CA MET A 68 -11.16 8.54 -6.74
C MET A 68 -11.45 7.35 -7.65
N ALA A 69 -11.20 6.12 -7.19
CA ALA A 69 -11.42 4.91 -7.97
C ALA A 69 -12.90 4.72 -8.33
N ARG A 70 -13.81 5.04 -7.41
CA ARG A 70 -15.27 4.90 -7.61
C ARG A 70 -15.79 5.74 -8.77
N LYS A 71 -15.20 6.92 -9.03
CA LYS A 71 -15.58 7.83 -10.12
C LYS A 71 -15.27 7.27 -11.52
N ILE A 72 -14.45 6.22 -11.62
CA ILE A 72 -14.00 5.67 -12.90
C ILE A 72 -14.48 4.21 -13.04
N LYS A 73 -15.36 3.95 -14.01
CA LYS A 73 -15.92 2.61 -14.25
C LYS A 73 -14.87 1.58 -14.68
N ASP A 74 -13.94 2.00 -15.53
CA ASP A 74 -12.88 1.13 -16.05
C ASP A 74 -11.76 0.97 -14.99
N PRO A 75 -11.51 -0.26 -14.49
CA PRO A 75 -10.55 -0.47 -13.40
C PRO A 75 -9.10 -0.14 -13.80
N HIS A 76 -8.73 -0.33 -15.07
CA HIS A 76 -7.40 0.01 -15.54
C HIS A 76 -7.18 1.53 -15.58
N LYS A 77 -8.18 2.29 -16.04
CA LYS A 77 -8.17 3.76 -15.97
C LYS A 77 -8.18 4.25 -14.53
N ALA A 78 -8.90 3.59 -13.62
CA ALA A 78 -8.91 3.93 -12.20
C ALA A 78 -7.51 3.75 -11.59
N ALA A 79 -6.86 2.60 -11.83
CA ALA A 79 -5.49 2.35 -11.39
C ALA A 79 -4.51 3.40 -11.94
N LYS A 80 -4.59 3.72 -13.24
CA LYS A 80 -3.76 4.76 -13.86
C LYS A 80 -4.00 6.15 -13.24
N GLN A 81 -5.24 6.49 -12.92
CA GLN A 81 -5.56 7.76 -12.28
C GLN A 81 -4.96 7.83 -10.88
N LEU A 82 -5.05 6.75 -10.08
CA LEU A 82 -4.46 6.67 -8.75
C LEU A 82 -2.94 6.84 -8.78
N THR A 83 -2.24 6.15 -9.67
CA THR A 83 -0.78 6.29 -9.78
C THR A 83 -0.37 7.68 -10.27
N THR A 84 -1.12 8.25 -11.22
CA THR A 84 -0.89 9.62 -11.70
C THR A 84 -1.12 10.65 -10.60
N GLU A 85 -2.14 10.46 -9.77
CA GLU A 85 -2.41 11.34 -8.64
C GLU A 85 -1.31 11.27 -7.58
N ALA A 86 -0.86 10.07 -7.22
CA ALA A 86 0.24 9.91 -6.26
C ALA A 86 1.53 10.58 -6.77
N LEU A 87 1.82 10.51 -8.07
CA LEU A 87 2.93 11.25 -8.67
C LEU A 87 2.73 12.78 -8.57
N LYS A 88 1.52 13.28 -8.84
CA LYS A 88 1.20 14.72 -8.69
C LYS A 88 1.32 15.21 -7.25
N ARG A 89 1.06 14.34 -6.28
CA ARG A 89 1.25 14.59 -4.84
C ARG A 89 2.71 14.39 -4.39
N ASP A 90 3.63 14.37 -5.34
CA ASP A 90 5.08 14.34 -5.11
C ASP A 90 5.58 13.07 -4.40
N SER A 91 4.92 11.93 -4.65
CA SER A 91 5.46 10.63 -4.22
C SER A 91 6.86 10.42 -4.79
N LYS A 92 7.79 10.01 -3.91
CA LYS A 92 9.21 9.82 -4.22
C LYS A 92 9.59 8.34 -4.39
N ASP A 93 8.61 7.46 -4.41
CA ASP A 93 8.80 6.01 -4.46
C ASP A 93 8.25 5.43 -5.77
N ASP A 94 8.58 4.17 -6.04
CA ASP A 94 7.94 3.43 -7.12
C ASP A 94 6.45 3.21 -6.81
N ILE A 95 5.60 3.53 -7.79
CA ILE A 95 4.14 3.50 -7.62
C ILE A 95 3.55 2.39 -8.47
N SER A 96 3.01 1.36 -7.81
CA SER A 96 2.26 0.27 -8.44
C SER A 96 0.86 0.19 -7.84
N CYS A 97 -0.16 0.00 -8.67
CA CYS A 97 -1.55 -0.08 -8.23
C CYS A 97 -2.35 -1.07 -9.07
N VAL A 98 -3.15 -1.91 -8.42
CA VAL A 98 -4.14 -2.80 -8.99
C VAL A 98 -5.50 -2.40 -8.43
N VAL A 99 -6.46 -2.21 -9.33
CA VAL A 99 -7.86 -1.94 -8.97
C VAL A 99 -8.71 -3.09 -9.48
N VAL A 100 -9.47 -3.71 -8.57
CA VAL A 100 -10.50 -4.70 -8.88
C VAL A 100 -11.85 -4.05 -8.61
N ARG A 101 -12.74 -4.08 -9.60
CA ARG A 101 -14.11 -3.62 -9.45
C ARG A 101 -15.03 -4.84 -9.40
N PHE A 102 -15.76 -4.98 -8.30
CA PHE A 102 -16.71 -6.07 -8.16
C PHE A 102 -18.02 -5.67 -8.85
N ARG A 103 -18.68 -6.64 -9.48
CA ARG A 103 -20.01 -6.45 -10.04
C ARG A 103 -21.00 -6.77 -8.93
N GLY A 104 -21.69 -5.75 -8.43
CA GLY A 104 -23.03 -5.94 -7.88
C GLY A 104 -24.01 -6.28 -8.98
#